data_AF-A0A1E3BQY0-F1
#
_entry.id   AF-A0A1E3BQY0-F1
#
_cell.length_a   1.000
_cell.length_b   1.000
_cell.length_c   1.000
_cell.angle_alpha   90.00
_cell.angle_beta   90.00
_cell.angle_gamma   90.00
#
_symmetry.space_group_name_H-M   'P 1'
#
loop_
_entity.id
_entity.type
_entity.pdbx_description
1 polymer ?
#
loop_
_entity_poly.entity_id
_entity_poly.type
_entity_poly.pdbx_seq_one_letter_code
_entity_poly.pdbx_strand_id
1 'polypeptide(L)'
;MSLTWPWNFAPVFAPDKQQRRELLDFRGYIAQLSVLVVICAIRIYQTYSTATEGAVKPRTRRREQSWWDRPPFPGWTETRRQYAVCLIWLGWLLGLSAWKTGDDYLHLTKALGQIGMSQLPMQVLLSPALYFSTSKPGAPSIISSLTSLPQPFLNPYHRLCGRLVFAPLLLGHAILYFGFFLQSSSPRPEFSSLLAKRLRDPDVQWGIGAVWSVVLVIFVLTRPFGGRGLSIWLTGASAKDKRQRFYIAHVALVGVFCLAAYAHVAQAQTFVLETVGCFGINVVWSLWCC
;
A
#
# COMPACT_ATOMS: atom_id res chain seq x y z
N MET A 1 11.38 -23.35 24.22
CA MET A 1 11.51 -21.88 24.21
C MET A 1 10.12 -21.30 24.05
N SER A 2 9.52 -20.78 25.12
CA SER A 2 8.28 -20.00 25.01
C SER A 2 8.63 -18.68 24.32
N LEU A 3 8.03 -18.43 23.15
CA LEU A 3 8.05 -17.10 22.53
C LEU A 3 7.24 -16.17 23.44
N THR A 4 7.90 -15.51 24.39
CA THR A 4 7.28 -14.43 25.17
C THR A 4 7.09 -13.24 24.25
N TRP A 5 5.83 -12.92 23.97
CA TRP A 5 5.45 -11.76 23.17
C TRP A 5 5.95 -10.47 23.83
N PRO A 6 6.74 -9.62 23.14
CA PRO A 6 7.47 -8.53 23.79
C PRO A 6 6.62 -7.27 24.06
N TRP A 7 5.41 -7.16 23.51
CA TRP A 7 4.56 -5.98 23.67
C TRP A 7 3.40 -6.21 24.64
N ASN A 8 3.29 -5.34 25.66
CA ASN A 8 2.32 -5.42 26.74
C ASN A 8 1.26 -4.31 26.63
N PHE A 9 0.14 -4.50 27.33
CA PHE A 9 -0.91 -3.48 27.47
C PHE A 9 -0.47 -2.45 28.53
N ALA A 10 0.27 -1.43 28.11
CA ALA A 10 0.77 -0.38 28.99
C ALA A 10 -0.28 0.73 29.23
N PRO A 11 -0.48 1.21 30.47
CA PRO A 11 -1.31 2.38 30.74
C PRO A 11 -0.68 3.65 30.15
N VAL A 12 -1.51 4.62 29.76
CA VAL A 12 -1.06 5.87 29.12
C VAL A 12 -1.45 7.08 29.98
N PHE A 13 -0.46 7.74 30.59
CA PHE A 13 -0.65 8.99 31.31
C PHE A 13 -0.84 10.17 30.34
N ALA A 14 -1.56 11.21 30.79
CA ALA A 14 -1.91 12.36 29.95
C ALA A 14 -0.71 13.10 29.29
N PRO A 15 0.41 13.40 29.99
CA PRO A 15 1.55 14.08 29.36
C PRO A 15 2.20 13.24 28.25
N ASP A 16 2.21 11.92 28.39
CA ASP A 16 2.81 11.00 27.42
C ASP A 16 1.97 10.88 26.13
N LYS A 17 0.69 11.27 26.16
CA LYS A 17 -0.20 11.13 24.99
C LYS A 17 0.22 12.02 23.83
N GLN A 18 0.65 13.25 24.11
CA GLN A 18 1.04 14.20 23.06
C GLN A 18 2.35 13.77 22.39
N GLN A 19 3.36 13.45 23.20
CA GLN A 19 4.64 12.95 22.69
C GLN A 19 4.46 11.67 21.86
N ARG A 20 3.60 10.74 22.31
CA ARG A 20 3.30 9.52 21.54
C ARG A 20 2.62 9.84 20.19
N ARG A 21 1.78 10.88 20.11
CA ARG A 21 1.15 11.31 18.86
C ARG A 21 2.15 11.90 17.90
N GLU A 22 2.99 12.83 18.37
CA GLU A 22 4.03 13.46 17.55
C GLU A 22 4.99 12.41 16.96
N LEU A 23 5.34 11.39 17.75
CA LEU A 23 6.16 10.29 17.26
C LEU A 23 5.49 9.47 16.15
N LEU A 24 4.17 9.23 16.26
CA LEU A 24 3.42 8.52 15.22
C LEU A 24 3.38 9.32 13.92
N ASP A 25 3.10 10.62 14.00
CA ASP A 25 3.08 11.51 12.84
C ASP A 25 4.46 11.60 12.19
N PHE A 26 5.50 11.76 13.00
CA PHE A 26 6.89 11.79 12.55
C PHE A 26 7.29 10.54 11.78
N ARG A 27 6.88 9.34 12.24
CA ARG A 27 7.13 8.09 11.50
C ARG A 27 6.40 8.05 10.16
N GLY A 28 5.17 8.53 10.11
CA GLY A 28 4.40 8.68 8.86
C GLY A 28 5.13 9.58 7.87
N TYR A 29 5.62 10.73 8.32
CA TYR A 29 6.40 11.65 7.48
C TYR A 29 7.73 11.06 7.02
N ILE A 30 8.47 10.35 7.88
CA ILE A 30 9.70 9.64 7.46
C ILE A 30 9.36 8.62 6.37
N ALA A 31 8.27 7.87 6.53
CA ALA A 31 7.86 6.87 5.54
C ALA A 31 7.56 7.51 4.18
N GLN A 32 6.93 8.69 4.14
CA GLN A 32 6.70 9.44 2.90
C GLN A 32 7.98 10.05 2.32
N LEU A 33 8.81 10.66 3.15
CA LEU A 33 10.08 11.24 2.71
C LEU A 33 11.00 10.16 2.11
N SER A 34 10.96 8.95 2.68
CA SER A 34 11.69 7.79 2.16
C SER A 34 11.30 7.48 0.70
N VAL A 35 10.04 7.70 0.30
CA VAL A 35 9.59 7.54 -1.09
C VAL A 35 10.29 8.53 -2.01
N LEU A 36 10.37 9.80 -1.60
CA LEU A 36 11.04 10.85 -2.37
C LEU A 36 12.52 10.53 -2.54
N VAL A 37 13.18 10.06 -1.48
CA VAL A 37 14.58 9.61 -1.53
C VAL A 37 14.76 8.49 -2.57
N VAL A 38 13.87 7.49 -2.59
CA VAL A 38 13.91 6.40 -3.57
C VAL A 38 13.72 6.92 -5.00
N ILE A 39 12.77 7.83 -5.22
CA ILE A 39 12.54 8.44 -6.54
C ILE A 39 13.78 9.21 -7.01
N CYS A 40 14.37 10.03 -6.14
CA CYS A 40 15.59 10.78 -6.43
C CYS A 40 16.77 9.84 -6.75
N ALA A 41 16.96 8.78 -5.96
CA ALA A 41 18.01 7.79 -6.20
C ALA A 41 17.85 7.10 -7.56
N ILE A 42 16.62 6.73 -7.94
CA ILE A 42 16.33 6.14 -9.27
C ILE A 42 16.66 7.15 -10.38
N ARG A 43 16.26 8.41 -10.23
CA ARG A 43 16.51 9.45 -11.23
C ARG A 43 18.00 9.75 -11.41
N ILE A 44 18.76 9.81 -10.32
CA ILE A 44 20.21 10.00 -10.35
C ILE A 44 20.87 8.81 -11.05
N TYR A 45 20.49 7.58 -10.66
CA TYR A 45 21.02 6.36 -11.27
C TYR A 45 20.80 6.33 -12.78
N GLN A 46 19.58 6.65 -13.24
CA GLN A 46 19.29 6.67 -14.67
C GLN A 46 20.09 7.73 -15.43
N THR A 47 20.18 8.92 -14.87
CA THR A 47 20.93 10.03 -15.48
C THR A 47 22.40 9.64 -15.63
N TYR A 48 22.98 9.03 -14.59
CA TYR A 48 24.33 8.51 -14.60
C TYR A 48 24.50 7.38 -15.64
N SER A 49 23.59 6.39 -15.66
CA SER A 49 23.69 5.28 -16.60
C SER A 49 23.64 5.75 -18.05
N THR A 50 22.69 6.64 -18.39
CA THR A 50 22.58 7.17 -19.76
C THR A 50 23.79 8.01 -20.16
N ALA A 51 24.38 8.78 -19.23
CA ALA A 51 25.61 9.51 -19.50
C ALA A 51 26.81 8.58 -19.78
N THR A 52 26.88 7.43 -19.10
CA THR A 52 27.97 6.45 -19.28
C THR A 52 27.77 5.50 -20.48
N GLU A 53 26.52 5.22 -20.88
CA GLU A 53 26.21 4.35 -22.02
C GLU A 53 26.64 4.95 -23.37
N GLY A 54 26.78 6.29 -23.46
CA GLY A 54 27.32 6.98 -24.64
C GLY A 54 28.78 6.64 -24.97
N ALA A 55 29.52 5.99 -24.06
CA ALA A 55 30.94 5.66 -24.22
C ALA A 55 31.22 4.20 -24.66
N VAL A 56 30.22 3.31 -24.69
CA VAL A 56 30.42 1.87 -24.95
C VAL A 56 29.44 1.36 -26.01
N LYS A 57 29.96 0.89 -27.16
CA LYS A 57 29.13 0.28 -28.22
C LYS A 57 28.37 -0.94 -27.68
N PRO A 58 27.07 -1.10 -28.01
CA PRO A 58 26.28 -2.23 -27.52
C PRO A 58 26.77 -3.52 -28.18
N ARG A 59 27.51 -4.33 -27.41
CA ARG A 59 27.83 -5.70 -27.80
C ARG A 59 26.55 -6.52 -27.62
N THR A 60 26.02 -7.07 -28.72
CA THR A 60 24.83 -7.95 -28.76
C THR A 60 25.12 -9.27 -28.05
N ARG A 61 25.29 -9.21 -26.73
CA ARG A 61 25.38 -10.40 -25.88
C ARG A 61 23.95 -10.87 -25.68
N ARG A 62 23.62 -12.05 -26.20
CA ARG A 62 22.39 -12.78 -25.88
C ARG A 62 22.32 -12.86 -24.35
N ARG A 63 21.56 -11.95 -23.75
CA ARG A 63 21.55 -11.74 -22.29
C ARG A 63 20.77 -12.89 -21.71
N GLU A 64 21.47 -13.88 -21.19
CA GLU A 64 20.86 -14.93 -20.37
C GLU A 64 20.02 -14.25 -19.29
N GLN A 65 18.74 -14.58 -19.24
CA GLN A 65 17.83 -14.01 -18.25
C GLN A 65 18.31 -14.43 -16.86
N SER A 66 18.72 -13.43 -16.08
CA SER A 66 19.17 -13.60 -14.70
C SER A 66 18.09 -14.32 -13.89
N TRP A 67 18.50 -15.10 -12.89
CA TRP A 67 17.58 -15.75 -11.95
C TRP A 67 16.65 -14.73 -11.26
N TRP A 68 17.12 -13.49 -11.07
CA TRP A 68 16.39 -12.36 -10.51
C TRP A 68 15.26 -11.84 -11.41
N ASP A 69 15.40 -12.00 -12.72
CA ASP A 69 14.42 -11.57 -13.73
C ASP A 69 13.35 -12.64 -13.99
N ARG A 70 13.46 -13.81 -13.35
CA ARG A 70 12.47 -14.89 -13.44
C ARG A 70 11.46 -14.81 -12.29
N PRO A 71 10.21 -15.29 -12.49
CA PRO A 71 9.23 -15.37 -11.41
C PRO A 71 9.66 -16.40 -10.35
N PRO A 72 9.26 -16.20 -9.07
CA PRO A 72 9.54 -17.16 -8.00
C PRO A 72 8.97 -18.56 -8.29
N PHE A 73 7.74 -18.61 -8.81
CA PHE A 73 6.98 -19.82 -9.09
C PHE A 73 6.38 -19.80 -10.51
N PRO A 74 6.15 -20.97 -11.14
CA PRO A 74 5.45 -21.05 -12.42
C PRO A 74 4.05 -20.42 -12.35
N GLY A 75 3.67 -19.64 -13.36
CA GLY A 75 2.35 -18.98 -13.45
C GLY A 75 2.24 -17.63 -12.74
N TRP A 76 3.32 -17.14 -12.11
CA TRP A 76 3.38 -15.80 -11.53
C TRP A 76 3.89 -14.79 -12.55
N THR A 77 3.37 -13.56 -12.50
CA THR A 77 3.73 -12.51 -13.48
C THR A 77 4.87 -11.62 -13.02
N GLU A 78 5.10 -11.53 -11.72
CA GLU A 78 6.12 -10.67 -11.11
C GLU A 78 7.45 -11.41 -10.85
N THR A 79 8.57 -10.69 -10.98
CA THR A 79 9.93 -11.24 -10.88
C THR A 79 10.45 -11.28 -9.45
N ARG A 80 11.43 -12.16 -9.17
CA ARG A 80 12.09 -12.24 -7.84
C ARG A 80 12.67 -10.89 -7.40
N ARG A 81 13.24 -10.12 -8.34
CA ARG A 81 13.75 -8.78 -8.08
C ARG A 81 12.66 -7.84 -7.54
N GLN A 82 11.48 -7.85 -8.17
CA GLN A 82 10.36 -7.01 -7.76
C GLN A 82 9.87 -7.39 -6.35
N TYR A 83 9.78 -8.69 -6.04
CA TYR A 83 9.47 -9.16 -4.69
C TYR A 83 10.51 -8.70 -3.67
N ALA A 84 11.80 -8.86 -3.96
CA ALA A 84 12.87 -8.47 -3.05
C ALA A 84 12.80 -6.96 -2.71
N VAL A 85 12.60 -6.10 -3.71
CA VAL A 85 12.44 -4.65 -3.51
C VAL A 85 11.25 -4.34 -2.60
N CYS A 86 10.07 -4.91 -2.87
CA CYS A 86 8.88 -4.67 -2.05
C CYS A 86 9.02 -5.24 -0.62
N LEU A 87 9.71 -6.37 -0.44
CA LEU A 87 9.95 -6.96 0.89
C LEU A 87 10.97 -6.16 1.71
N ILE A 88 12.03 -5.66 1.08
CA ILE A 88 12.97 -4.73 1.71
C ILE A 88 12.23 -3.46 2.14
N TRP A 89 11.36 -2.93 1.27
CA TRP A 89 10.53 -1.78 1.60
C TRP A 89 9.56 -2.06 2.76
N LEU A 90 8.87 -3.20 2.77
CA LEU A 90 8.05 -3.63 3.90
C LEU A 90 8.88 -3.73 5.19
N GLY A 91 10.07 -4.33 5.13
CA GLY A 91 10.98 -4.44 6.28
C GLY A 91 11.36 -3.08 6.86
N TRP A 92 11.65 -2.11 6.00
CA TRP A 92 11.89 -0.72 6.41
C TRP A 92 10.68 -0.12 7.15
N LEU A 93 9.47 -0.25 6.58
CA LEU A 93 8.25 0.30 7.18
C LEU A 93 7.84 -0.40 8.49
N LEU A 94 8.04 -1.71 8.59
CA LEU A 94 7.85 -2.46 9.84
C LEU A 94 8.88 -2.02 10.88
N GLY A 95 10.13 -1.80 10.45
CA GLY A 95 11.18 -1.23 11.29
C GLY A 95 10.80 0.15 11.84
N LEU A 96 10.29 1.05 10.99
CA LEU A 96 9.76 2.35 11.42
C LEU A 96 8.57 2.21 12.40
N SER A 97 7.71 1.21 12.20
CA SER A 97 6.57 0.95 13.09
C SER A 97 7.00 0.53 14.50
N ALA A 98 8.11 -0.23 14.60
CA ALA A 98 8.67 -0.68 15.87
C ALA A 98 9.67 0.31 16.50
N TRP A 99 10.29 1.18 15.70
CA TRP A 99 11.34 2.10 16.13
C TRP A 99 10.85 3.07 17.22
N LYS A 100 11.46 3.04 18.41
CA LYS A 100 11.05 3.82 19.60
C LYS A 100 9.64 3.50 20.13
N THR A 101 9.10 2.32 19.82
CA THR A 101 7.80 1.88 20.35
C THR A 101 7.92 1.27 21.77
N GLY A 102 9.10 0.78 22.13
CA GLY A 102 9.30 0.08 23.39
C GLY A 102 8.46 -1.20 23.44
N ASP A 103 7.87 -1.48 24.59
CA ASP A 103 6.97 -2.61 24.85
C ASP A 103 5.47 -2.23 24.72
N ASP A 104 5.13 -1.04 24.18
CA ASP A 104 3.74 -0.59 24.07
C ASP A 104 3.02 -1.20 22.86
N TYR A 105 2.13 -2.16 23.13
CA TYR A 105 1.32 -2.85 22.13
C TYR A 105 0.43 -1.90 21.31
N LEU A 106 -0.25 -0.97 21.98
CA LEU A 106 -1.19 -0.06 21.31
C LEU A 106 -0.45 0.98 20.48
N HIS A 107 0.75 1.38 20.91
CA HIS A 107 1.59 2.27 20.14
C HIS A 107 2.09 1.60 18.86
N LEU A 108 2.55 0.34 18.92
CA LEU A 108 2.89 -0.44 17.72
C LEU A 108 1.70 -0.52 16.75
N THR A 109 0.54 -0.87 17.30
CA THR A 109 -0.69 -1.04 16.52
C THR A 109 -1.08 0.25 15.79
N LYS A 110 -0.99 1.40 16.46
CA LYS A 110 -1.23 2.71 15.84
C LYS A 110 -0.17 3.06 14.81
N ALA A 111 1.09 2.74 15.06
CA ALA A 111 2.19 3.00 14.13
C ALA A 111 2.01 2.25 12.82
N LEU A 112 1.58 0.98 12.85
CA LEU A 112 1.25 0.20 11.66
C LEU A 112 0.14 0.84 10.82
N GLY A 113 -0.91 1.34 11.48
CA GLY A 113 -2.01 2.05 10.80
C GLY A 113 -1.53 3.36 10.16
N GLN A 114 -0.78 4.17 10.90
CA GLN A 114 -0.25 5.46 10.44
C GLN A 114 0.71 5.29 9.26
N ILE A 115 1.68 4.36 9.39
CA ILE A 115 2.63 4.07 8.32
C ILE A 115 1.92 3.42 7.14
N GLY A 116 0.98 2.49 7.35
CA GLY A 116 0.18 1.90 6.27
C GLY A 116 -0.57 2.96 5.46
N MET A 117 -1.27 3.89 6.14
CA MET A 117 -1.99 4.98 5.48
C MET A 117 -1.06 5.95 4.74
N SER A 118 0.13 6.22 5.27
CA SER A 118 1.12 7.08 4.61
C SER A 118 1.59 6.56 3.24
N GLN A 119 1.40 5.26 2.95
CA GLN A 119 1.78 4.67 1.65
C GLN A 119 0.71 4.85 0.57
N LEU A 120 -0.51 5.24 0.94
CA LEU A 120 -1.64 5.36 0.01
C LEU A 120 -1.41 6.40 -1.12
N PRO A 121 -0.84 7.60 -0.85
CA PRO A 121 -0.53 8.56 -1.90
C PRO A 121 0.45 7.99 -2.94
N MET A 122 1.53 7.34 -2.48
CA MET A 122 2.51 6.69 -3.36
C MET A 122 1.86 5.57 -4.18
N GLN A 123 0.99 4.76 -3.55
CA GLN A 123 0.29 3.68 -4.23
C GLN A 123 -0.56 4.18 -5.41
N VAL A 124 -1.20 5.35 -5.27
CA VAL A 124 -1.95 6.00 -6.34
C VAL A 124 -1.03 6.61 -7.40
N LEU A 125 0.07 7.25 -7.00
CA LEU A 125 1.03 7.84 -7.94
C LEU A 125 1.71 6.79 -8.84
N LEU A 126 1.87 5.55 -8.37
CA LEU A 126 2.38 4.43 -9.16
C LEU A 126 1.36 3.85 -10.16
N SER A 127 0.07 4.16 -9.98
CA SER A 127 -1.01 3.61 -10.79
C SER A 127 -1.14 4.34 -12.15
N PRO A 128 -1.62 3.66 -13.20
CA PRO A 128 -1.96 4.31 -14.46
C PRO A 128 -3.27 5.11 -14.32
N ALA A 129 -3.22 6.44 -14.44
CA ALA A 129 -4.39 7.29 -14.15
C ALA A 129 -5.52 7.20 -15.20
N LEU A 130 -5.22 6.80 -16.44
CA LEU A 130 -6.16 6.72 -17.55
C LEU A 130 -6.18 5.34 -18.20
N TYR A 131 -6.28 4.28 -17.38
CA TYR A 131 -6.28 2.90 -17.88
C TYR A 131 -7.48 2.55 -18.80
N PHE A 132 -8.48 3.42 -18.88
CA PHE A 132 -9.65 3.29 -19.76
C PHE A 132 -9.45 3.81 -21.19
N SER A 133 -8.43 4.63 -21.46
CA SER A 133 -8.24 5.24 -22.78
C SER A 133 -7.68 4.23 -23.77
N THR A 134 -8.49 3.86 -24.77
CA THR A 134 -8.16 2.85 -25.79
C THR A 134 -6.99 3.23 -26.69
N SER A 135 -6.66 4.52 -26.78
CA SER A 135 -5.61 5.03 -27.65
C SER A 135 -4.21 4.82 -27.06
N LYS A 136 -4.10 4.78 -25.72
CA LYS A 136 -2.81 4.68 -24.99
C LYS A 136 -2.99 3.90 -23.67
N PRO A 137 -3.17 2.57 -23.70
CA PRO A 137 -3.24 1.73 -22.49
C PRO A 137 -1.88 1.70 -21.79
N GLY A 138 -1.59 2.73 -21.00
CA GLY A 138 -0.29 2.94 -20.36
C GLY A 138 0.18 4.39 -20.31
N ALA A 139 -0.74 5.36 -20.32
CA ALA A 139 -0.41 6.76 -20.09
C ALA A 139 0.55 6.89 -18.89
N PRO A 140 1.67 7.61 -19.03
CA PRO A 140 2.69 7.67 -18.00
C PRO A 140 2.13 8.34 -16.77
N SER A 141 2.25 7.68 -15.62
CA SER A 141 2.06 8.36 -14.35
C SER A 141 3.13 9.44 -14.16
N ILE A 142 2.89 10.38 -13.24
CA ILE A 142 3.91 11.36 -12.87
C ILE A 142 5.21 10.68 -12.39
N ILE A 143 5.11 9.54 -11.71
CA ILE A 143 6.28 8.75 -11.29
C ILE A 143 7.01 8.17 -12.49
N SER A 144 6.29 7.72 -13.52
CA SER A 144 6.88 7.26 -14.78
C SER A 144 7.74 8.35 -15.42
N SER A 145 7.25 9.59 -15.46
CA SER A 145 8.02 10.75 -15.94
C SER A 145 9.21 11.09 -15.03
N LEU A 146 9.00 11.23 -13.71
CA LEU A 146 10.03 11.61 -12.74
C LEU A 146 11.17 10.60 -12.66
N THR A 147 10.84 9.31 -12.69
CA THR A 147 11.84 8.23 -12.67
C THR A 147 12.35 7.88 -14.06
N SER A 148 11.75 8.41 -15.13
CA SER A 148 11.99 8.01 -16.53
C SER A 148 11.95 6.49 -16.76
N LEU A 149 11.13 5.80 -15.96
CA LEU A 149 10.78 4.39 -16.14
C LEU A 149 9.43 4.29 -16.85
N PRO A 150 9.28 3.41 -17.86
CA PRO A 150 8.02 3.28 -18.56
C PRO A 150 6.93 2.69 -17.64
N GLN A 151 5.68 3.14 -17.78
CA GLN A 151 4.56 2.70 -16.92
C GLN A 151 4.40 1.17 -16.81
N PRO A 152 4.57 0.36 -17.88
CA PRO A 152 4.54 -1.10 -17.77
C PRO A 152 5.58 -1.68 -16.81
N PHE A 153 6.71 -1.01 -16.59
CA PHE A 153 7.73 -1.39 -15.61
C PHE A 153 7.29 -1.08 -14.18
N LEU A 154 6.50 -0.03 -13.97
CA LEU A 154 5.99 0.39 -12.65
C LEU A 154 4.76 -0.41 -12.20
N ASN A 155 3.95 -0.90 -13.14
CA ASN A 155 2.71 -1.63 -12.83
C ASN A 155 2.90 -2.85 -11.88
N PRO A 156 3.94 -3.70 -12.02
CA PRO A 156 4.23 -4.74 -11.04
C PRO A 156 4.49 -4.21 -9.63
N TYR A 157 5.18 -3.08 -9.49
CA TYR A 157 5.44 -2.47 -8.18
C TYR A 157 4.17 -1.92 -7.55
N HIS A 158 3.28 -1.26 -8.32
CA HIS A 158 1.95 -0.89 -7.81
C HIS A 158 1.20 -2.13 -7.26
N ARG A 159 1.15 -3.24 -8.03
CA ARG A 159 0.47 -4.47 -7.55
C ARG A 159 1.12 -5.06 -6.31
N LEU A 160 2.44 -5.20 -6.28
CA LEU A 160 3.16 -5.79 -5.16
C LEU A 160 3.16 -4.90 -3.93
N CYS A 161 3.31 -3.59 -4.06
CA CYS A 161 3.19 -2.66 -2.93
C CYS A 161 1.78 -2.74 -2.33
N GLY A 162 0.73 -2.80 -3.15
CA GLY A 162 -0.64 -3.00 -2.67
C GLY A 162 -0.79 -4.29 -1.85
N ARG A 163 -0.27 -5.41 -2.35
CA ARG A 163 -0.44 -6.75 -1.74
C ARG A 163 0.51 -7.05 -0.59
N LEU A 164 1.77 -6.63 -0.68
CA LEU A 164 2.85 -7.01 0.25
C LEU A 164 3.21 -5.90 1.23
N VAL A 165 2.89 -4.64 0.93
CA VAL A 165 3.26 -3.51 1.78
C VAL A 165 2.02 -2.94 2.45
N PHE A 166 1.12 -2.41 1.64
CA PHE A 166 -0.08 -1.72 2.12
C PHE A 166 -1.01 -2.65 2.90
N ALA A 167 -1.36 -3.80 2.31
CA ALA A 167 -2.28 -4.74 2.95
C ALA A 167 -1.77 -5.32 4.28
N PRO A 168 -0.53 -5.84 4.38
CA PRO A 168 -0.07 -6.41 5.64
C PRO A 168 0.05 -5.38 6.76
N LEU A 169 0.41 -4.13 6.46
CA LEU A 169 0.44 -3.06 7.47
C LEU A 169 -0.95 -2.76 8.04
N LEU A 170 -1.96 -2.59 7.18
CA LEU A 170 -3.32 -2.29 7.62
C LEU A 170 -4.03 -3.50 8.24
N LEU A 171 -3.83 -4.70 7.70
CA LEU A 171 -4.36 -5.93 8.29
C LEU A 171 -3.67 -6.23 9.62
N GLY A 172 -2.37 -6.00 9.73
CA GLY A 172 -1.64 -6.11 10.99
C GLY A 172 -2.20 -5.16 12.04
N HIS A 173 -2.44 -3.89 11.68
CA HIS A 173 -3.13 -2.92 12.54
C HIS A 173 -4.51 -3.43 13.00
N ALA A 174 -5.33 -3.95 12.07
CA ALA A 174 -6.66 -4.46 12.40
C ALA A 174 -6.61 -5.71 13.30
N ILE A 175 -5.71 -6.66 13.01
CA ILE A 175 -5.54 -7.90 13.77
C ILE A 175 -5.08 -7.58 15.20
N LEU A 176 -4.11 -6.68 15.38
CA LEU A 176 -3.64 -6.32 16.70
C LEU A 176 -4.71 -5.57 17.51
N TYR A 177 -5.46 -4.64 16.90
CA TYR A 177 -6.58 -4.01 17.59
C TYR A 177 -7.68 -5.00 17.96
N PHE A 178 -7.99 -5.95 17.08
CA PHE A 178 -8.96 -7.00 17.36
C PHE A 178 -8.49 -7.89 18.53
N GLY A 179 -7.22 -8.28 18.55
CA GLY A 179 -6.61 -9.00 19.68
C GLY A 179 -6.71 -8.23 20.99
N PHE A 180 -6.40 -6.92 20.98
CA PHE A 180 -6.57 -6.06 22.14
C PHE A 180 -8.02 -5.99 22.62
N PHE A 181 -8.99 -5.86 21.72
CA PHE A 181 -10.41 -5.80 22.08
C PHE A 181 -10.96 -7.12 22.63
N LEU A 182 -10.43 -8.27 22.16
CA LEU A 182 -10.79 -9.59 22.69
C LEU A 182 -10.25 -9.82 24.10
N GLN A 183 -9.02 -9.37 24.37
CA GLN A 183 -8.33 -9.63 25.63
C GLN A 183 -8.67 -8.63 26.73
N SER A 184 -9.23 -7.46 26.37
CA SER A 184 -9.56 -6.40 27.33
C SER A 184 -11.01 -6.47 27.80
N SER A 185 -11.23 -6.35 29.10
CA SER A 185 -12.57 -6.23 29.69
C SER A 185 -13.17 -4.84 29.43
N SER A 186 -14.50 -4.77 29.32
CA SER A 186 -15.21 -3.49 29.20
C SER A 186 -15.20 -2.76 30.55
N PRO A 187 -14.91 -1.44 30.58
CA PRO A 187 -15.07 -0.62 31.79
C PRO A 187 -16.54 -0.43 32.21
N ARG A 188 -17.49 -0.63 31.29
CA ARG A 188 -18.92 -0.46 31.56
C ARG A 188 -19.56 -1.79 31.94
N PRO A 189 -20.42 -1.81 32.97
CA PRO A 189 -21.09 -3.02 33.44
C PRO A 189 -22.08 -3.60 32.43
N GLU A 190 -22.54 -2.80 31.46
CA GLU A 190 -23.49 -3.21 30.42
C GLU A 190 -22.90 -4.13 29.33
N PHE A 191 -21.56 -4.25 29.24
CA PHE A 191 -20.89 -5.09 28.25
C PHE A 191 -19.95 -6.09 28.93
N SER A 192 -20.00 -7.36 28.50
CA SER A 192 -19.11 -8.41 29.00
C SER A 192 -17.68 -8.32 28.46
N SER A 193 -17.45 -7.66 27.31
CA SER A 193 -16.13 -7.50 26.69
C SER A 193 -15.97 -6.14 26.03
N LEU A 194 -14.71 -5.65 25.91
CA LEU A 194 -14.43 -4.41 25.21
C LEU A 194 -14.80 -4.52 23.72
N LEU A 195 -14.65 -5.71 23.11
CA LEU A 195 -15.07 -5.96 21.74
C LEU A 195 -16.56 -5.67 21.50
N ALA A 196 -17.45 -6.19 22.35
CA ALA A 196 -18.90 -6.00 22.20
C ALA A 196 -19.30 -4.51 22.19
N LYS A 197 -18.61 -3.71 22.99
CA LYS A 197 -18.75 -2.25 23.00
C LYS A 197 -18.20 -1.63 21.72
N ARG A 198 -16.94 -1.94 21.39
CA ARG A 198 -16.20 -1.30 20.28
C ARG A 198 -16.82 -1.59 18.91
N LEU A 199 -17.44 -2.75 18.70
CA LEU A 199 -18.17 -3.05 17.45
C LEU A 199 -19.36 -2.12 17.17
N ARG A 200 -19.92 -1.49 18.21
CA ARG A 200 -21.00 -0.51 18.06
C ARG A 200 -20.49 0.92 17.86
N ASP A 201 -19.20 1.17 18.11
CA ASP A 201 -18.64 2.49 17.90
C ASP A 201 -18.44 2.75 16.39
N PRO A 202 -18.79 3.96 15.91
CA PRO A 202 -18.77 4.26 14.48
C PRO A 202 -17.36 4.20 13.88
N ASP A 203 -16.32 4.59 14.64
CA ASP A 203 -14.93 4.50 14.21
C ASP A 203 -14.56 3.07 13.81
N VAL A 204 -14.90 2.08 14.64
CA VAL A 204 -14.59 0.67 14.38
C VAL A 204 -15.38 0.13 13.18
N GLN A 205 -16.64 0.53 13.00
CA GLN A 205 -17.44 0.12 11.85
C GLN A 205 -16.85 0.61 10.53
N TRP A 206 -16.41 1.87 10.47
CA TRP A 206 -15.67 2.39 9.32
C TRP A 206 -14.34 1.65 9.10
N GLY A 207 -13.63 1.31 10.18
CA GLY A 207 -12.42 0.48 10.11
C GLY A 207 -12.68 -0.91 9.51
N ILE A 208 -13.77 -1.56 9.90
CA ILE A 208 -14.19 -2.85 9.33
C ILE A 208 -14.52 -2.71 7.84
N GLY A 209 -15.25 -1.65 7.45
CA GLY A 209 -15.55 -1.35 6.05
C GLY A 209 -14.28 -1.12 5.21
N ALA A 210 -13.28 -0.43 5.77
CA ALA A 210 -11.98 -0.24 5.13
C ALA A 210 -11.25 -1.58 4.93
N VAL A 211 -11.20 -2.45 5.96
CA VAL A 211 -10.58 -3.78 5.86
C VAL A 211 -11.25 -4.64 4.78
N TRP A 212 -12.58 -4.70 4.74
CA TRP A 212 -13.31 -5.42 3.69
C TRP A 212 -13.01 -4.91 2.29
N SER A 213 -12.90 -3.59 2.14
CA SER A 213 -12.54 -2.98 0.85
C SER A 213 -11.15 -3.40 0.40
N VAL A 214 -10.15 -3.40 1.30
CA VAL A 214 -8.78 -3.87 0.99
C VAL A 214 -8.76 -5.34 0.62
N VAL A 215 -9.44 -6.20 1.39
CA VAL A 215 -9.54 -7.64 1.11
C VAL A 215 -10.18 -7.87 -0.27
N LEU A 216 -11.25 -7.14 -0.59
CA LEU A 216 -11.93 -7.27 -1.88
C LEU A 216 -11.03 -6.80 -3.04
N VAL A 217 -10.26 -5.72 -2.88
CA VAL A 217 -9.28 -5.27 -3.90
C VAL A 217 -8.28 -6.40 -4.20
N ILE A 218 -7.75 -7.04 -3.15
CA ILE A 218 -6.66 -8.01 -3.27
C ILE A 218 -7.16 -9.35 -3.80
N PHE A 219 -8.24 -9.88 -3.23
CA PHE A 219 -8.68 -11.25 -3.53
C PHE A 219 -9.59 -11.33 -4.76
N VAL A 220 -10.43 -10.31 -5.00
CA VAL A 220 -11.43 -10.36 -6.07
C VAL A 220 -10.96 -9.63 -7.33
N LEU A 221 -10.20 -8.53 -7.18
CA LEU A 221 -9.81 -7.71 -8.33
C LEU A 221 -8.38 -8.02 -8.79
N THR A 222 -7.40 -8.11 -7.90
CA THR A 222 -6.03 -8.45 -8.32
C THR A 222 -5.89 -9.96 -8.43
N ARG A 223 -5.98 -10.54 -9.64
CA ARG A 223 -5.71 -11.97 -9.87
C ARG A 223 -4.36 -12.34 -9.24
N PRO A 224 -4.32 -13.02 -8.09
CA PRO A 224 -3.09 -13.11 -7.34
C PRO A 224 -2.13 -14.12 -7.98
N PHE A 225 -2.68 -15.09 -8.71
CA PHE A 225 -2.00 -16.19 -9.36
C PHE A 225 -2.68 -16.43 -10.71
N GLY A 226 -1.92 -16.72 -11.77
CA GLY A 226 -2.43 -16.88 -13.15
C GLY A 226 -3.42 -18.04 -13.38
N GLY A 227 -4.05 -18.58 -12.34
CA GLY A 227 -5.10 -19.59 -12.42
C GLY A 227 -6.47 -18.98 -12.76
N ARG A 228 -7.36 -19.84 -13.29
CA ARG A 228 -8.81 -19.60 -13.45
C ARG A 228 -9.46 -19.32 -12.07
N GLY A 229 -9.19 -18.17 -11.46
CA GLY A 229 -9.95 -17.67 -10.33
C GLY A 229 -11.36 -17.34 -10.78
N LEU A 230 -12.34 -17.67 -9.91
CA LEU A 230 -13.78 -17.54 -10.06
C LEU A 230 -14.16 -16.43 -11.06
N SER A 231 -14.41 -16.82 -12.32
CA SER A 231 -14.77 -15.88 -13.38
C SER A 231 -16.21 -15.44 -13.18
N ILE A 232 -16.46 -14.60 -12.17
CA ILE A 232 -17.71 -13.81 -12.04
C ILE A 232 -17.84 -12.87 -13.25
N TRP A 233 -16.75 -12.62 -13.97
CA TRP A 233 -16.74 -11.88 -15.22
C TRP A 233 -17.27 -12.72 -16.38
N LEU A 234 -18.55 -12.51 -16.68
CA LEU A 234 -19.35 -12.99 -17.82
C LEU A 234 -18.51 -13.50 -19.00
N THR A 235 -18.70 -14.77 -19.32
CA THR A 235 -18.29 -15.42 -20.57
C THR A 235 -18.83 -14.61 -21.76
N GLY A 236 -17.98 -14.33 -22.76
CA GLY A 236 -18.38 -13.62 -23.98
C GLY A 236 -18.01 -12.12 -24.09
N ALA A 237 -17.57 -11.45 -23.01
CA ALA A 237 -17.18 -10.03 -23.10
C ALA A 237 -15.79 -9.82 -23.74
N SER A 238 -15.65 -8.73 -24.53
CA SER A 238 -14.38 -8.32 -25.15
C SER A 238 -13.30 -8.05 -24.11
N ALA A 239 -12.03 -8.23 -24.48
CA ALA A 239 -10.88 -7.91 -23.62
C ALA A 239 -10.89 -6.43 -23.19
N LYS A 240 -11.45 -5.53 -24.02
CA LYS A 240 -11.67 -4.11 -23.69
C LYS A 240 -12.64 -3.95 -22.52
N ASP A 241 -13.82 -4.55 -22.61
CA ASP A 241 -14.88 -4.43 -21.60
C ASP A 241 -14.45 -5.06 -20.27
N LYS A 242 -13.68 -6.15 -20.31
CA LYS A 242 -13.09 -6.76 -19.10
C LYS A 242 -12.13 -5.80 -18.40
N ARG A 243 -11.27 -5.09 -19.15
CA ARG A 243 -10.33 -4.11 -18.59
C ARG A 243 -11.03 -2.88 -18.01
N GLN A 244 -12.00 -2.33 -18.75
CA GLN A 244 -12.75 -1.15 -18.30
C GLN A 244 -13.53 -1.44 -17.02
N ARG A 245 -14.24 -2.57 -16.98
CA ARG A 245 -15.03 -2.92 -15.80
C ARG A 245 -14.15 -3.26 -14.59
N PHE A 246 -12.99 -3.91 -14.81
CA PHE A 246 -11.97 -4.07 -13.75
C PHE A 246 -11.50 -2.72 -13.22
N TYR A 247 -11.17 -1.76 -14.09
CA TYR A 247 -10.68 -0.44 -13.68
C TYR A 247 -11.73 0.32 -12.86
N ILE A 248 -12.97 0.40 -13.35
CA ILE A 248 -14.06 1.08 -12.65
C ILE A 248 -14.30 0.44 -11.28
N ALA A 249 -14.38 -0.89 -11.21
CA ALA A 249 -14.55 -1.60 -9.95
C ALA A 249 -13.39 -1.35 -8.98
N HIS A 250 -12.15 -1.37 -9.47
CA HIS A 250 -10.96 -1.14 -8.66
C HIS A 250 -10.93 0.29 -8.10
N VAL A 251 -11.12 1.31 -8.94
CA VAL A 251 -11.10 2.71 -8.51
C VAL A 251 -12.29 3.03 -7.59
N ALA A 252 -13.48 2.50 -7.88
CA ALA A 252 -14.64 2.67 -7.01
C ALA A 252 -14.39 2.07 -5.61
N LEU A 253 -13.80 0.87 -5.55
CA LEU A 253 -13.47 0.21 -4.30
C LEU A 253 -12.38 0.94 -3.51
N VAL A 254 -11.38 1.49 -4.21
CA VAL A 254 -10.38 2.40 -3.59
C VAL A 254 -11.06 3.66 -3.06
N GLY A 255 -12.05 4.22 -3.78
CA GLY A 255 -12.85 5.35 -3.31
C GLY A 255 -13.64 5.04 -2.04
N VAL A 256 -14.29 3.87 -1.98
CA VAL A 256 -14.97 3.37 -0.76
C VAL A 256 -13.98 3.19 0.38
N PHE A 257 -12.79 2.63 0.11
CA PHE A 257 -11.72 2.52 1.09
C PHE A 257 -11.30 3.90 1.63
N CYS A 258 -11.06 4.88 0.76
CA CYS A 258 -10.68 6.24 1.16
C CYS A 258 -11.75 6.91 2.02
N LEU A 259 -13.02 6.77 1.65
CA LEU A 259 -14.15 7.30 2.43
C LEU A 259 -14.19 6.66 3.84
N ALA A 260 -14.08 5.34 3.90
CA ALA A 260 -14.07 4.60 5.16
C ALA A 260 -12.86 4.98 6.02
N ALA A 261 -11.67 5.10 5.44
CA ALA A 261 -10.47 5.52 6.15
C ALA A 261 -10.57 6.97 6.68
N TYR A 262 -11.16 7.88 5.89
CA TYR A 262 -11.39 9.27 6.30
C TYR A 262 -12.36 9.38 7.50
N ALA A 263 -13.43 8.58 7.47
CA ALA A 263 -14.43 8.54 8.52
C ALA A 263 -14.01 7.73 9.76
N HIS A 264 -13.02 6.83 9.62
CA HIS A 264 -12.49 6.00 10.70
C HIS A 264 -11.80 6.84 11.78
N VAL A 265 -10.85 7.71 11.39
CA VAL A 265 -10.06 8.48 12.36
C VAL A 265 -9.42 9.72 11.75
N ALA A 266 -9.31 10.81 12.53
CA ALA A 266 -8.75 12.09 12.08
C ALA A 266 -7.31 11.99 11.54
N GLN A 267 -6.48 11.13 12.14
CA GLN A 267 -5.08 10.98 11.72
C GLN A 267 -4.94 10.41 10.31
N ALA A 268 -5.90 9.60 9.85
CA ALA A 268 -5.90 9.05 8.51
C ALA A 268 -6.34 10.08 7.45
N GLN A 269 -7.05 11.14 7.84
CA GLN A 269 -7.65 12.11 6.92
C GLN A 269 -6.60 12.83 6.07
N THR A 270 -5.48 13.23 6.68
CA THR A 270 -4.38 13.90 5.96
C THR A 270 -3.88 13.05 4.80
N PHE A 271 -3.59 11.76 5.04
CA PHE A 271 -3.11 10.85 3.99
C PHE A 271 -4.17 10.55 2.94
N VAL A 272 -5.46 10.51 3.31
CA VAL A 272 -6.55 10.37 2.34
C VAL A 272 -6.64 11.62 1.45
N LEU A 273 -6.57 12.83 2.01
CA LEU A 273 -6.59 14.06 1.24
C LEU A 273 -5.38 14.17 0.29
N GLU A 274 -4.19 13.82 0.77
CA GLU A 274 -2.99 13.71 -0.07
C GLU A 274 -3.19 12.69 -1.20
N THR A 275 -3.82 11.55 -0.90
CA THR A 275 -4.13 10.52 -1.91
C THR A 275 -5.07 11.07 -2.99
N VAL A 276 -6.13 11.79 -2.62
CA VAL A 276 -7.05 12.42 -3.59
C VAL A 276 -6.31 13.47 -4.42
N GLY A 277 -5.47 14.31 -3.79
CA GLY A 277 -4.64 15.28 -4.49
C GLY A 277 -3.68 14.62 -5.49
N CYS A 278 -2.96 13.58 -5.06
CA CYS A 278 -2.08 12.78 -5.90
C CYS A 278 -2.82 12.11 -7.05
N PHE A 279 -4.04 11.59 -6.83
CA PHE A 279 -4.87 11.04 -7.89
C PHE A 279 -5.21 12.10 -8.94
N GLY A 280 -5.67 13.28 -8.49
CA GLY A 280 -5.99 14.41 -9.37
C GLY A 280 -4.78 14.85 -10.20
N ILE A 281 -3.61 15.01 -9.56
CA ILE A 281 -2.35 15.34 -10.26
C ILE A 281 -2.02 14.27 -11.30
N ASN A 282 -2.14 12.99 -10.95
CA ASN A 282 -1.81 11.89 -11.86
C ASN A 282 -2.75 11.86 -13.09
N VAL A 283 -4.04 12.16 -12.89
CA VAL A 283 -5.03 12.29 -13.97
C VAL A 283 -4.69 13.48 -14.88
N VAL A 284 -4.48 14.67 -14.31
CA VAL A 284 -4.13 15.88 -15.07
C VAL A 284 -2.84 15.68 -15.86
N TRP A 285 -1.82 15.10 -15.24
CA TRP A 285 -0.54 14.79 -15.89
C TRP A 285 -0.71 13.81 -17.05
N SER A 286 -1.51 12.76 -16.84
CA SER A 286 -1.77 11.77 -17.89
C SER A 286 -2.55 12.37 -19.06
N LEU A 287 -3.47 13.30 -18.80
CA LEU A 287 -4.18 14.03 -19.86
C LEU A 287 -3.24 14.95 -20.65
N TRP A 288 -2.29 15.62 -19.98
CA TRP A 288 -1.32 16.50 -20.63
C TRP A 288 -0.33 15.74 -21.53
N CYS A 289 0.11 14.55 -21.11
CA CYS A 289 1.05 13.73 -21.88
C CYS A 289 0.38 12.91 -23.01
N CYS A 290 -0.95 12.89 -23.06
CA CYS A 290 -1.75 12.12 -24.01
C CYS A 290 -2.13 12.95 -25.24
#